data_AF-A0A0F7PE06-F1
#
_entry.id   AF-A0A0F7PE06-F1
#
_cell.length_a   1.000
_cell.length_b   1.000
_cell.length_c   1.000
_cell.angle_alpha   90.00
_cell.angle_beta   90.00
_cell.angle_gamma   90.00
#
_symmetry.space_group_name_H-M   'P 1'
#
loop_
_entity.id
_entity.type
_entity.pdbx_description
1 polymer ?
#
loop_
_entity_poly.entity_id
_entity_poly.type
_entity_poly.pdbx_seq_one_letter_code
_entity_poly.pdbx_strand_id
1 'polypeptide(L)'
;MSAEVADLSPKMSKILQQGVIGIVDHLARTLEEGVADGTIGPLGDPRAMAETIYHMWLGASLVASLSHDDASLESAMRATQELVPRL
;
A
#
# COMPACT_ATOMS: atom_id res chain seq x y z
N MET A 1 2.89 -20.19 -10.71
CA MET A 1 1.47 -19.79 -10.88
C MET A 1 1.39 -18.40 -11.54
N SER A 2 1.96 -18.22 -12.74
CA SER A 2 1.98 -16.92 -13.46
C SER A 2 1.20 -16.93 -14.77
N ALA A 3 0.63 -18.07 -15.16
CA ALA A 3 -0.05 -18.22 -16.45
C ALA A 3 -1.56 -17.94 -16.40
N GLU A 4 -2.22 -18.01 -15.23
CA GLU A 4 -3.68 -17.73 -15.12
C GLU A 4 -4.00 -16.24 -14.95
N VAL A 5 -3.08 -15.43 -14.39
CA VAL A 5 -3.30 -13.99 -14.20
C VAL A 5 -3.10 -13.20 -15.50
N ALA A 6 -2.39 -13.77 -16.48
CA ALA A 6 -2.15 -13.16 -17.79
C ALA A 6 -3.39 -13.17 -18.70
N ASP A 7 -4.46 -13.90 -18.34
CA ASP A 7 -5.70 -14.00 -19.12
C ASP A 7 -6.87 -13.19 -18.54
N LEU A 8 -6.57 -12.15 -17.76
CA LEU A 8 -7.57 -11.16 -17.39
C LEU A 8 -7.96 -10.37 -18.64
N SER A 9 -9.23 -10.52 -19.06
CA SER A 9 -9.77 -9.71 -20.16
C SER A 9 -9.41 -8.22 -19.95
N PRO A 10 -9.16 -7.44 -21.02
CA PRO A 10 -8.74 -6.04 -20.90
C PRO A 10 -9.62 -5.18 -19.97
N LYS A 11 -10.90 -5.55 -19.86
CA LYS A 11 -11.87 -4.93 -18.94
C LYS A 11 -11.55 -5.19 -17.47
N MET A 12 -11.16 -6.41 -17.10
CA MET A 12 -10.81 -6.78 -15.73
C MET A 12 -9.50 -6.14 -15.28
N SER A 13 -8.50 -6.11 -16.16
CA SER A 13 -7.24 -5.42 -15.90
C SER A 13 -7.46 -3.92 -15.62
N LYS A 14 -8.33 -3.26 -16.40
CA LYS A 14 -8.71 -1.86 -16.18
C LYS A 14 -9.43 -1.63 -14.84
N ILE A 15 -10.35 -2.52 -14.47
CA ILE A 15 -11.07 -2.44 -13.18
C ILE A 15 -10.07 -2.57 -12.02
N LEU A 16 -9.15 -3.53 -12.11
CA LEU A 16 -8.12 -3.73 -11.09
C LEU A 16 -7.22 -2.50 -10.98
N GLN A 17 -6.74 -1.97 -12.10
CA GLN A 17 -5.91 -0.77 -12.13
C GLN A 17 -6.62 0.43 -11.48
N GLN A 18 -7.92 0.62 -11.77
CA GLN A 18 -8.69 1.69 -11.15
C GLN A 18 -8.84 1.51 -9.64
N GLY A 19 -9.00 0.26 -9.18
CA GLY A 19 -9.02 -0.08 -7.76
C GLY A 19 -7.72 0.26 -7.06
N VAL A 20 -6.57 -0.09 -7.66
CA VAL A 20 -5.24 0.25 -7.15
C VAL A 20 -5.08 1.77 -7.01
N ILE A 21 -5.43 2.52 -8.07
CA ILE A 21 -5.37 3.99 -8.05
C ILE A 21 -6.22 4.56 -6.91
N GLY A 22 -7.45 4.07 -6.74
CA GLY A 22 -8.34 4.54 -5.68
C GLY A 22 -7.79 4.31 -4.27
N ILE A 23 -7.15 3.17 -4.03
CA ILE A 23 -6.51 2.87 -2.73
C ILE A 23 -5.33 3.81 -2.49
N VAL A 24 -4.44 3.97 -3.47
CA VAL A 24 -3.29 4.86 -3.36
C VAL A 24 -3.73 6.31 -3.14
N ASP A 25 -4.75 6.78 -3.87
CA ASP A 25 -5.32 8.12 -3.70
C ASP A 25 -5.86 8.34 -2.28
N HIS A 26 -6.54 7.34 -1.71
CA HIS A 26 -7.07 7.43 -0.36
C HIS A 26 -5.96 7.46 0.70
N LEU A 27 -4.94 6.62 0.54
CA LEU A 27 -3.76 6.63 1.41
C LEU A 27 -3.02 7.97 1.35
N ALA A 28 -2.80 8.52 0.15
CA ALA A 28 -2.13 9.80 -0.04
C ALA A 28 -2.87 10.93 0.68
N ARG A 29 -4.21 11.01 0.51
CA ARG A 29 -5.03 12.00 1.23
C ARG A 29 -4.94 11.85 2.74
N THR A 30 -4.95 10.61 3.24
CA THR A 30 -4.83 10.34 4.68
C THR A 30 -3.48 10.85 5.23
N LEU A 31 -2.40 10.65 4.48
CA LEU A 31 -1.08 11.17 4.84
C LEU A 31 -1.02 12.71 4.77
N GLU A 32 -1.60 13.31 3.75
CA GLU A 32 -1.69 14.78 3.60
C GLU A 32 -2.47 15.42 4.75
N GLU A 33 -3.62 14.84 5.10
CA GLU A 33 -4.46 15.29 6.21
C GLU A 33 -3.70 15.19 7.54
N GLY A 34 -3.03 14.06 7.79
CA GLY A 34 -2.25 13.86 9.00
C GLY A 34 -1.03 14.78 9.12
N VAL A 35 -0.41 15.16 8.00
CA VAL A 35 0.64 16.18 7.98
C VAL A 35 0.06 17.57 8.25
N ALA A 36 -1.12 17.87 7.69
CA ALA A 36 -1.77 19.16 7.84
C ALA A 36 -2.31 19.40 9.27
N ASP A 37 -2.81 18.38 9.94
CA ASP A 37 -3.29 18.45 11.33
C ASP A 37 -2.20 18.22 12.38
N GLY A 38 -0.99 17.82 11.95
CA GLY A 38 0.18 17.61 12.78
C GLY A 38 0.20 16.27 13.52
N THR A 39 -0.66 15.32 13.18
CA THR A 39 -0.61 13.95 13.72
C THR A 39 0.51 13.11 13.10
N ILE A 40 0.97 13.48 11.90
CA ILE A 40 2.09 12.90 11.17
C ILE A 40 3.16 13.98 10.99
N GLY A 41 4.41 13.61 11.23
CA GLY A 41 5.58 14.45 10.98
C GLY A 41 5.72 14.85 9.50
N PRO A 42 6.52 15.86 9.15
CA PRO A 42 6.67 16.31 7.77
C PRO A 42 7.07 15.17 6.82
N LEU A 43 6.29 14.97 5.75
CA LEU A 43 6.58 14.05 4.67
C LEU A 43 7.02 14.83 3.43
N GLY A 44 8.06 14.34 2.74
CA GLY A 44 8.55 14.98 1.51
C GLY A 44 7.55 14.87 0.35
N ASP A 45 6.98 13.69 0.15
CA ASP A 45 5.95 13.42 -0.87
C ASP A 45 4.94 12.37 -0.33
N PRO A 46 3.76 12.81 0.14
CA PRO A 46 2.71 11.92 0.63
C PRO A 46 2.21 10.91 -0.41
N ARG A 47 2.21 11.27 -1.70
CA ARG A 47 1.78 10.38 -2.80
C ARG A 47 2.79 9.26 -3.00
N ALA A 48 4.08 9.58 -3.10
CA ALA A 48 5.13 8.58 -3.21
C ALA A 48 5.17 7.66 -1.97
N MET A 49 4.91 8.22 -0.77
CA MET A 49 4.81 7.44 0.45
C MET A 49 3.63 6.47 0.42
N ALA A 50 2.45 6.91 -0.03
CA ALA A 50 1.27 6.06 -0.18
C ALA A 50 1.51 4.90 -1.15
N GLU A 51 2.16 5.15 -2.29
CA GLU A 51 2.54 4.10 -3.25
C GLU A 51 3.50 3.08 -2.62
N THR A 52 4.50 3.56 -1.85
CA THR A 52 5.46 2.71 -1.15
C THR A 52 4.76 1.80 -0.13
N ILE A 53 3.88 2.36 0.70
CA ILE A 53 3.08 1.62 1.68
C ILE A 53 2.21 0.58 0.96
N TYR A 54 1.50 0.97 -0.11
CA TYR A 54 0.64 0.06 -0.86
C TYR A 54 1.40 -1.14 -1.42
N HIS A 55 2.52 -0.92 -2.12
CA HIS A 55 3.31 -2.01 -2.70
C HIS A 55 3.89 -2.94 -1.63
N MET A 56 4.33 -2.38 -0.50
CA MET A 56 4.84 -3.15 0.63
C MET A 56 3.76 -4.06 1.22
N TRP A 57 2.56 -3.53 1.48
CA TRP A 57 1.44 -4.30 2.01
C TRP A 57 0.93 -5.35 1.02
N LEU A 58 0.96 -5.07 -0.29
CA LEU A 58 0.66 -6.04 -1.34
C LEU A 58 1.64 -7.22 -1.31
N GLY A 59 2.95 -6.94 -1.24
CA GLY A 59 3.99 -7.96 -1.15
C GLY A 59 3.89 -8.78 0.13
N ALA A 60 3.65 -8.13 1.27
CA ALA A 60 3.48 -8.80 2.55
C ALA A 60 2.26 -9.73 2.57
N SER A 61 1.14 -9.29 1.99
CA SER A 61 -0.09 -10.09 1.88
C SER A 61 0.11 -11.32 0.98
N LEU A 62 0.86 -11.18 -0.11
CA LEU A 62 1.22 -12.31 -0.96
C LEU A 62 2.03 -13.34 -0.18
N VAL A 63 3.09 -12.90 0.52
CA VAL A 63 3.93 -13.78 1.34
C VAL A 63 3.12 -14.48 2.42
N ALA A 64 2.26 -13.76 3.14
CA ALA A 64 1.41 -14.31 4.19
C ALA A 64 0.49 -15.43 3.67
N SER A 65 -0.11 -15.22 2.49
CA SER A 65 -0.95 -16.26 1.89
C SER A 65 -0.17 -17.51 1.46
N LEU A 66 1.12 -17.36 1.15
CA LEU A 66 2.00 -18.47 0.79
C LEU A 66 2.54 -19.19 2.03
N SER A 67 2.95 -18.45 3.07
CA SER A 67 3.48 -19.00 4.33
C SER A 67 2.39 -19.54 5.26
N HIS A 68 1.13 -19.11 5.07
CA HIS A 68 0.02 -19.35 6.00
C HIS A 68 0.30 -18.79 7.41
N ASP A 69 1.03 -17.68 7.49
CA ASP A 69 1.31 -16.92 8.70
C ASP A 69 1.28 -15.41 8.46
N ASP A 70 1.26 -14.63 9.55
CA ASP A 70 1.15 -13.17 9.50
C ASP A 70 2.50 -12.45 9.65
N ALA A 71 3.62 -13.18 9.68
CA ALA A 71 4.93 -12.61 10.00
C ALA A 71 5.35 -11.49 9.03
N SER A 72 5.01 -11.63 7.74
CA SER A 72 5.25 -10.61 6.72
C SER A 72 4.37 -9.36 6.93
N LEU A 73 3.12 -9.54 7.37
CA LEU A 73 2.20 -8.43 7.66
C LEU A 73 2.65 -7.64 8.88
N GLU A 74 3.10 -8.33 9.93
CA GLU A 74 3.70 -7.67 11.09
C GLU A 74 4.94 -6.86 10.71
N SER A 75 5.77 -7.40 9.82
CA SER A 75 6.94 -6.69 9.30
C SER A 75 6.55 -5.45 8.50
N ALA A 76 5.53 -5.53 7.65
CA ALA A 76 5.01 -4.38 6.91
C ALA A 76 4.45 -3.30 7.85
N MET A 77 3.79 -3.68 8.95
CA MET A 77 3.30 -2.74 9.95
C MET A 77 4.46 -2.02 10.66
N ARG A 78 5.50 -2.75 11.09
CA ARG A 78 6.69 -2.13 11.70
C ARG A 78 7.35 -1.13 10.75
N ALA A 79 7.56 -1.52 9.49
CA ALA A 79 8.09 -0.61 8.47
C ALA A 79 7.20 0.60 8.24
N THR A 80 5.86 0.44 8.25
CA THR A 80 4.92 1.57 8.12
C THR A 80 5.10 2.57 9.26
N GLN A 81 5.29 2.09 10.50
CA GLN A 81 5.51 2.96 11.67
C GLN A 81 6.83 3.74 11.60
N GLU A 82 7.86 3.17 10.97
CA GLU A 82 9.14 3.84 10.74
C GLU A 82 9.06 4.86 9.60
N LEU A 83 8.32 4.55 8.54
CA LEU A 83 8.14 5.40 7.36
C LEU A 83 7.21 6.59 7.61
N VAL A 84 6.24 6.44 8.51
CA VAL A 84 5.27 7.49 8.87
C VAL A 84 5.62 8.04 10.25
N PRO A 85 6.51 9.05 10.32
CA PRO A 85 6.94 9.62 11.59
C PRO A 85 5.74 10.26 12.30
N ARG A 86 5.71 10.14 13.63
CA ARG A 86 4.83 10.97 14.46
C ARG A 86 5.53 12.30 14.75
N LEU A 87 4.73 13.37 14.83
CA LEU A 87 5.23 14.71 15.13
C LEU A 87 5.57 14.86 16.63
#